data_AF-K1TQY0-F1
#
_entry.id   AF-K1TQY0-F1
#
_cell.length_a   1.000
_cell.length_b   1.000
_cell.length_c   1.000
_cell.angle_alpha   90.00
_cell.angle_beta   90.00
_cell.angle_gamma   90.00
#
_symmetry.space_group_name_H-M   'P 1'
#
loop_
_entity.id
_entity.type
_entity.pdbx_description
1 polymer ?
#
loop_
_entity_poly.entity_id
_entity_poly.type
_entity_poly.pdbx_seq_one_letter_code
_entity_poly.pdbx_strand_id
1 'polypeptide(L)'
;MGFDAMVVKKYAHLKKKGHSNKWLYTWCMIRSFFSYKSTGVKVWIDDRLVYNNLLMSIAIGVCKYNGGGMQQLPEAVADDGLLDVSLIRPVHFWHILFRFRYLFNGGIYRIRHILQERGSRIRIESSPEISVEVDGELLGESPLEFSVLHRAVRIVVSEEFLKRESYPLCSCNIV
;
A
#
# COMPACT_ATOMS: atom_id res chain seq x y z
N MET A 1 -2.05 -5.23 2.24
CA MET A 1 -2.64 -6.59 2.47
C MET A 1 -2.09 -7.60 1.47
N GLY A 2 -2.14 -8.90 1.79
CA GLY A 2 -1.76 -9.98 0.88
C GLY A 2 -0.25 -10.29 0.90
N PHE A 3 0.37 -10.43 -0.28
CA PHE A 3 1.78 -10.83 -0.42
C PHE A 3 2.75 -9.94 0.37
N ASP A 4 2.61 -8.61 0.30
CA ASP A 4 3.52 -7.67 0.95
C ASP A 4 3.53 -7.81 2.48
N ALA A 5 2.34 -7.93 3.09
CA ALA A 5 2.18 -8.17 4.53
C ALA A 5 2.89 -9.46 4.98
N MET A 6 2.85 -10.52 4.16
CA MET A 6 3.58 -11.76 4.45
C MET A 6 5.10 -11.57 4.42
N VAL A 7 5.63 -10.79 3.49
CA VAL A 7 7.07 -10.48 3.39
C VAL A 7 7.52 -9.70 4.62
N VAL A 8 6.80 -8.63 4.95
CA VAL A 8 7.11 -7.75 6.09
C VAL A 8 7.05 -8.53 7.41
N LYS A 9 6.00 -9.34 7.62
CA LYS A 9 5.86 -10.18 8.82
C LYS A 9 7.02 -11.16 8.99
N LYS A 10 7.45 -11.84 7.91
CA LYS A 10 8.62 -12.75 7.96
C LYS A 10 9.93 -11.99 8.20
N TYR A 11 10.11 -10.84 7.55
CA TYR A 11 11.31 -10.02 7.72
C TYR A 11 11.44 -9.48 9.16
N ALA A 12 10.36 -8.91 9.70
CA ALA A 12 10.30 -8.40 11.07
C ALA A 12 10.55 -9.52 12.10
N HIS A 13 9.98 -10.71 11.91
CA HIS A 13 10.22 -11.88 12.76
C HIS A 13 11.70 -12.31 12.78
N LEU A 14 12.34 -12.36 11.61
CA LEU A 14 13.77 -12.74 11.52
C LEU A 14 14.69 -11.66 12.08
N LYS A 15 14.34 -10.38 11.91
CA LYS A 15 15.05 -9.26 12.55
C LYS A 15 14.96 -9.31 14.07
N LYS A 16 13.77 -9.59 14.63
CA LYS A 16 13.57 -9.81 16.08
C LYS A 16 14.42 -10.97 16.62
N LYS A 17 14.71 -11.98 15.78
CA LYS A 17 15.61 -13.10 16.11
C LYS A 17 17.11 -12.80 15.93
N GLY A 18 17.49 -11.55 15.67
CA GLY A 18 18.89 -11.12 15.56
C GLY A 18 19.53 -11.35 14.19
N HIS A 19 18.79 -11.79 13.17
CA HIS A 19 19.35 -11.92 11.83
C HIS A 19 19.58 -10.54 11.18
N SER A 20 20.81 -10.26 10.75
CA SER A 20 21.20 -9.01 10.09
C SER A 20 21.96 -9.25 8.78
N ASN A 21 21.40 -10.06 7.88
CA ASN A 21 21.99 -10.25 6.55
C ASN A 21 21.49 -9.16 5.57
N LYS A 22 22.40 -8.61 4.74
CA LYS A 22 22.07 -7.68 3.65
C LYS A 22 21.03 -8.26 2.67
N TRP A 23 21.01 -9.57 2.49
CA TRP A 23 20.09 -10.29 1.60
C TRP A 23 18.82 -10.79 2.29
N LEU A 24 18.64 -10.51 3.59
CA LEU A 24 17.53 -11.06 4.38
C LEU A 24 16.17 -10.69 3.79
N TYR A 25 15.99 -9.43 3.41
CA TYR A 25 14.74 -8.95 2.80
C TYR A 25 14.46 -9.67 1.47
N THR A 26 15.46 -9.77 0.59
CA THR A 26 15.35 -10.50 -0.68
C THR A 26 15.01 -11.97 -0.47
N TRP A 27 15.65 -12.65 0.50
CA TRP A 27 15.33 -14.03 0.82
C TRP A 27 13.90 -14.20 1.36
N CYS A 28 13.44 -13.29 2.23
CA CYS A 28 12.06 -13.27 2.71
C CYS A 28 11.08 -13.08 1.57
N MET A 29 11.36 -12.15 0.65
CA MET A 29 10.55 -11.90 -0.54
C MET A 29 10.45 -13.15 -1.41
N ILE A 30 11.57 -13.79 -1.74
CA ILE A 30 11.62 -15.04 -2.52
C ILE A 30 10.79 -16.13 -1.85
N ARG A 31 11.07 -16.39 -0.58
CA ARG A 31 10.41 -17.48 0.16
C ARG A 31 8.92 -17.22 0.34
N SER A 32 8.51 -15.97 0.58
CA SER A 32 7.10 -15.60 0.61
C SER A 32 6.45 -15.78 -0.74
N PHE A 33 7.14 -15.46 -1.84
CA PHE A 33 6.54 -15.52 -3.16
C PHE A 33 6.14 -16.95 -3.52
N PHE A 34 7.06 -17.90 -3.33
CA PHE A 34 6.78 -19.31 -3.60
C PHE A 34 5.79 -19.95 -2.63
N SER A 35 5.55 -19.35 -1.46
CA SER A 35 4.55 -19.84 -0.49
C SER A 35 3.18 -19.17 -0.61
N TYR A 36 3.09 -18.00 -1.27
CA TYR A 36 1.88 -17.19 -1.29
C TYR A 36 0.95 -17.66 -2.43
N LYS A 37 -0.31 -17.92 -2.08
CA LYS A 37 -1.36 -18.21 -3.06
C LYS A 37 -2.19 -16.94 -3.25
N SER A 38 -2.41 -16.57 -4.50
CA SER A 38 -3.32 -15.46 -4.83
C SER A 38 -4.75 -15.83 -4.47
N THR A 39 -5.51 -14.85 -3.99
CA THR A 39 -6.86 -15.05 -3.45
C THR A 39 -7.89 -14.38 -4.34
N GLY A 40 -9.08 -14.97 -4.47
CA GLY A 40 -10.19 -14.31 -5.18
C GLY A 40 -10.67 -13.11 -4.39
N VAL A 41 -10.58 -11.92 -4.97
CA VAL A 41 -10.96 -10.66 -4.34
C VAL A 41 -11.93 -9.91 -5.23
N LYS A 42 -12.96 -9.34 -4.60
CA LYS A 42 -13.82 -8.32 -5.18
C LYS A 42 -13.55 -6.99 -4.51
N VAL A 43 -13.33 -5.95 -5.32
CA VAL A 43 -13.07 -4.60 -4.84
C VAL A 43 -14.11 -3.67 -5.45
N TRP A 44 -14.79 -2.94 -4.59
CA TRP A 44 -15.69 -1.86 -4.97
C TRP A 44 -15.08 -0.53 -4.53
N ILE A 45 -15.20 0.45 -5.40
CA ILE A 45 -14.76 1.82 -5.15
C ILE A 45 -15.94 2.73 -5.51
N ASP A 46 -16.38 3.53 -4.54
CA ASP A 46 -17.56 4.40 -4.68
C ASP A 46 -18.75 3.65 -5.30
N ASP A 47 -19.07 2.48 -4.73
CA ASP A 47 -20.13 1.55 -5.14
C ASP A 47 -19.98 0.92 -6.55
N ARG A 48 -18.90 1.20 -7.27
CA ARG A 48 -18.57 0.55 -8.55
C ARG A 48 -17.66 -0.65 -8.34
N LEU A 49 -18.03 -1.81 -8.87
CA LEU A 49 -17.15 -2.98 -8.91
C LEU A 49 -16.01 -2.73 -9.90
N VAL A 50 -14.80 -2.47 -9.38
CA VAL A 50 -13.60 -2.18 -10.19
C VAL A 50 -12.75 -3.42 -10.43
N TYR A 51 -12.85 -4.42 -9.54
CA TYR A 51 -12.03 -5.61 -9.61
C TYR A 51 -12.78 -6.85 -9.12
N ASN A 52 -12.66 -7.95 -9.85
CA ASN A 52 -13.25 -9.24 -9.50
C ASN A 52 -12.40 -10.38 -10.09
N ASN A 53 -11.28 -10.70 -9.46
CA ASN A 53 -10.38 -11.77 -9.90
C ASN A 53 -9.41 -12.18 -8.78
N LEU A 54 -8.48 -13.09 -9.08
CA LEU A 54 -7.35 -13.43 -8.23
C LEU A 54 -6.42 -12.23 -8.06
N LEU A 55 -6.15 -11.86 -6.82
CA LEU A 55 -5.26 -10.78 -6.44
C LEU A 55 -4.07 -11.31 -5.64
N MET A 56 -2.89 -10.75 -5.89
CA MET A 56 -1.68 -11.08 -5.14
C MET A 56 -1.47 -10.14 -3.95
N SER A 57 -1.73 -8.85 -4.11
CA SER A 57 -1.59 -7.86 -3.05
C SER A 57 -2.44 -6.62 -3.36
N ILE A 58 -2.89 -5.94 -2.31
CA ILE A 58 -3.54 -4.64 -2.40
C ILE A 58 -2.90 -3.68 -1.40
N ALA A 59 -2.61 -2.46 -1.83
CA ALA A 59 -2.28 -1.34 -0.98
C ALA A 59 -3.35 -0.26 -1.10
N ILE A 60 -3.74 0.30 0.04
CA ILE A 60 -4.72 1.40 0.15
C ILE A 60 -4.11 2.42 1.08
N GLY A 61 -4.18 3.70 0.72
CA GLY A 61 -3.65 4.75 1.58
C GLY A 61 -3.72 6.15 0.98
N VAL A 62 -3.37 7.12 1.82
CA VAL A 62 -3.31 8.55 1.47
C VAL A 62 -1.87 9.05 1.29
N CYS A 63 -0.88 8.21 1.63
CA CYS A 63 0.53 8.58 1.64
C CYS A 63 1.31 7.86 0.54
N LYS A 64 2.24 8.61 -0.06
CA LYS A 64 3.16 8.10 -1.08
C LYS A 64 4.14 7.06 -0.56
N TYR A 65 4.65 7.27 0.65
CA TYR A 65 5.76 6.49 1.20
C TYR A 65 5.26 5.54 2.28
N ASN A 66 5.71 4.30 2.20
CA ASN A 66 5.56 3.31 3.24
C ASN A 66 6.91 2.67 3.60
N GLY A 67 6.90 1.77 4.59
CA GLY A 67 8.09 1.23 5.27
C GLY A 67 9.34 1.06 4.39
N GLY A 68 10.47 1.62 4.85
CA GLY A 68 11.75 1.52 4.13
C GLY A 68 11.86 2.37 2.85
N GLY A 69 10.94 3.32 2.64
CA GLY A 69 10.95 4.23 1.47
C GLY A 69 10.28 3.65 0.22
N MET A 70 9.49 2.59 0.39
CA MET A 70 8.66 2.05 -0.69
C MET A 70 7.60 3.07 -1.10
N GLN A 71 7.23 3.04 -2.36
CA GLN A 71 6.23 3.90 -3.01
C GLN A 71 5.18 3.02 -3.67
N GLN A 72 4.32 2.42 -2.86
CA GLN A 72 3.21 1.59 -3.35
C GLN A 72 2.08 2.42 -3.99
N LEU A 73 1.98 3.70 -3.61
CA LEU A 73 0.97 4.64 -4.07
C LEU A 73 1.64 5.97 -4.45
N PRO A 74 2.51 6.00 -5.47
CA PRO A 74 3.37 7.16 -5.77
C PRO A 74 2.63 8.45 -6.12
N GLU A 75 1.36 8.34 -6.49
CA GLU A 75 0.50 9.47 -6.84
C GLU A 75 -0.39 9.93 -5.68
N ALA A 76 -0.36 9.25 -4.52
CA ALA A 76 -1.21 9.57 -3.39
C ALA A 76 -1.03 11.00 -2.87
N VAL A 77 -2.16 11.66 -2.65
CA VAL A 77 -2.25 13.03 -2.13
C VAL A 77 -2.97 12.96 -0.79
N ALA A 78 -2.37 13.52 0.25
CA ALA A 78 -2.85 13.32 1.62
C ALA A 78 -4.13 14.11 1.93
N ASP A 79 -4.43 15.15 1.16
CA ASP A 79 -5.46 16.14 1.47
C ASP A 79 -6.52 16.34 0.37
N ASP A 80 -6.55 15.48 -0.65
CA ASP A 80 -7.55 15.53 -1.73
C ASP A 80 -8.89 14.86 -1.36
N GLY A 81 -8.93 14.14 -0.23
CA GLY A 81 -10.12 13.42 0.23
C GLY A 81 -10.38 12.13 -0.53
N LEU A 82 -9.35 11.55 -1.14
CA LEU A 82 -9.41 10.26 -1.83
C LEU A 82 -8.44 9.27 -1.18
N LEU A 83 -8.75 8.00 -1.34
CA LEU A 83 -7.84 6.89 -1.05
C LEU A 83 -7.28 6.38 -2.37
N ASP A 84 -5.96 6.28 -2.43
CA ASP A 84 -5.27 5.63 -3.55
C ASP A 84 -5.21 4.13 -3.33
N VAL A 85 -5.48 3.38 -4.39
CA VAL A 85 -5.50 1.93 -4.39
C VAL A 85 -4.56 1.40 -5.46
N SER A 86 -3.64 0.52 -5.07
CA SER A 86 -2.88 -0.30 -6.01
C SER A 86 -3.23 -1.77 -5.86
N LEU A 87 -3.70 -2.36 -6.96
CA LEU A 87 -4.10 -3.75 -7.07
C LEU A 87 -3.03 -4.51 -7.84
N ILE A 88 -2.30 -5.39 -7.17
CA ILE A 88 -1.26 -6.20 -7.79
C ILE A 88 -1.86 -7.55 -8.17
N ARG A 89 -2.03 -7.77 -9.48
CA ARG A 89 -2.47 -9.06 -10.03
C ARG A 89 -1.40 -10.13 -9.84
N PRO A 90 -1.75 -11.43 -9.93
CA PRO A 90 -0.80 -12.51 -9.98
C PRO A 90 0.24 -12.27 -11.08
N VAL A 91 1.51 -12.32 -10.70
CA VAL A 91 2.65 -12.11 -11.58
C VAL A 91 3.66 -13.21 -11.39
N HIS A 92 4.44 -13.48 -12.44
CA HIS A 92 5.55 -14.40 -12.35
C HIS A 92 6.67 -13.82 -11.48
N PHE A 93 7.36 -14.67 -10.70
CA PHE A 93 8.44 -14.28 -9.78
C PHE A 93 9.47 -13.34 -10.41
N TRP A 94 9.99 -13.72 -11.59
CA TRP A 94 10.96 -12.92 -12.35
C TRP A 94 10.48 -11.50 -12.65
N HIS A 95 9.19 -11.30 -12.91
CA HIS A 95 8.65 -9.96 -13.14
C HIS A 95 8.77 -9.09 -11.91
N ILE A 96 8.53 -9.62 -10.71
CA ILE A 96 8.75 -8.86 -9.46
C ILE A 96 10.24 -8.61 -9.25
N LEU A 97 11.07 -9.65 -9.37
CA LEU A 97 12.51 -9.56 -9.08
C LEU A 97 13.20 -8.48 -9.93
N PHE A 98 12.96 -8.48 -11.25
CA PHE A 98 13.59 -7.49 -12.15
C PHE A 98 12.98 -6.09 -12.05
N ARG A 99 11.72 -5.99 -11.58
CA ARG A 99 10.98 -4.72 -11.48
C ARG A 99 10.92 -4.17 -10.06
N PHE A 100 11.60 -4.80 -9.11
CA PHE A 100 11.60 -4.43 -7.70
C PHE A 100 12.03 -2.97 -7.46
N ARG A 101 12.99 -2.46 -8.25
CA ARG A 101 13.41 -1.05 -8.22
C ARG A 101 12.27 -0.07 -8.47
N TYR A 102 11.23 -0.47 -9.21
CA TYR A 102 10.07 0.38 -9.45
C TYR A 102 9.22 0.65 -8.21
N LEU A 103 9.33 -0.21 -7.18
CA LEU A 103 8.68 0.01 -5.89
C LEU A 103 9.30 1.16 -5.10
N PHE A 104 10.52 1.61 -5.41
CA PHE A 104 11.21 2.66 -4.64
C PHE A 104 11.36 3.98 -5.40
N ASN A 105 11.23 3.95 -6.73
CA ASN A 105 11.39 5.12 -7.58
C ASN A 105 10.07 5.69 -8.11
N GLY A 106 8.93 5.17 -7.62
CA GLY A 106 7.59 5.60 -8.02
C GLY A 106 7.14 5.09 -9.39
N GLY A 107 7.92 4.23 -10.05
CA GLY A 107 7.58 3.64 -11.34
C GLY A 107 6.66 2.42 -11.26
N ILE A 108 5.99 2.18 -10.12
CA ILE A 108 5.21 0.96 -9.85
C ILE A 108 4.13 0.72 -10.93
N TYR A 109 3.48 1.77 -11.41
CA TYR A 109 2.44 1.67 -12.44
C TYR A 109 2.97 1.33 -13.85
N ARG A 110 4.29 1.34 -14.07
CA ARG A 110 4.90 0.80 -15.31
C ARG A 110 4.81 -0.73 -15.38
N ILE A 111 4.47 -1.39 -14.27
CA ILE A 111 4.25 -2.83 -14.21
C ILE A 111 2.83 -3.10 -14.68
N ARG A 112 2.67 -3.68 -15.87
CA ARG A 112 1.36 -3.99 -16.49
C ARG A 112 0.37 -4.74 -15.59
N HIS A 113 0.86 -5.44 -14.58
CA HIS A 113 0.03 -6.22 -13.68
C HIS A 113 -0.54 -5.43 -12.50
N ILE A 114 -0.17 -4.16 -12.36
CA ILE A 114 -0.63 -3.27 -11.30
C ILE A 114 -1.74 -2.38 -11.89
N LEU A 115 -2.91 -2.43 -11.28
CA LEU A 115 -4.01 -1.51 -11.57
C LEU A 115 -4.00 -0.42 -10.49
N GLN A 116 -4.25 0.80 -10.92
CA GLN A 116 -4.36 1.97 -10.06
C GLN A 116 -5.82 2.41 -10.07
N GLU A 117 -6.37 2.63 -8.90
CA GLU A 117 -7.71 3.18 -8.73
C GLU A 117 -7.71 4.20 -7.60
N ARG A 118 -8.73 5.06 -7.57
CA ARG A 118 -8.91 6.10 -6.54
C ARG A 118 -10.37 6.25 -6.20
N GLY A 119 -10.69 6.50 -4.93
CA GLY A 119 -12.05 6.81 -4.50
C GLY A 119 -12.17 7.10 -3.01
N SER A 120 -13.36 7.53 -2.59
CA SER A 120 -13.60 7.96 -1.21
C SER A 120 -13.99 6.79 -0.30
N ARG A 121 -14.63 5.76 -0.87
CA ARG A 121 -15.11 4.57 -0.16
C ARG A 121 -14.65 3.32 -0.89
N ILE A 122 -13.94 2.44 -0.17
CA ILE A 122 -13.41 1.18 -0.71
C ILE A 122 -13.98 0.01 0.09
N ARG A 123 -14.62 -0.93 -0.58
CA ARG A 123 -15.08 -2.19 0.02
C ARG A 123 -14.31 -3.35 -0.58
N ILE A 124 -13.85 -4.25 0.29
CA ILE A 124 -13.09 -5.43 -0.10
C ILE A 124 -13.79 -6.67 0.44
N GLU A 125 -14.02 -7.63 -0.44
CA GLU A 125 -14.45 -8.97 -0.07
C GLU A 125 -13.47 -9.97 -0.67
N SER A 126 -13.17 -11.04 0.05
CA SER A 126 -12.32 -12.10 -0.48
C SER A 126 -12.82 -13.49 -0.10
N SER A 127 -12.42 -14.46 -0.92
CA SER A 127 -12.65 -15.87 -0.65
C SER A 127 -11.40 -16.67 -1.04
N PRO A 128 -10.70 -17.31 -0.07
CA PRO A 128 -10.91 -17.24 1.39
C PRO A 128 -10.68 -15.84 1.98
N GLU A 129 -11.04 -15.64 3.24
CA GLU A 129 -10.81 -14.40 3.97
C GLU A 129 -9.31 -14.06 4.03
N ILE A 130 -8.97 -12.78 3.84
CA ILE A 130 -7.60 -12.30 3.93
C ILE A 130 -7.44 -11.37 5.13
N SER A 131 -6.38 -11.60 5.90
CA SER A 131 -6.04 -10.70 7.00
C SER A 131 -5.48 -9.37 6.49
N VAL A 132 -5.79 -8.32 7.23
CA VAL A 132 -5.47 -6.94 6.89
C VAL A 132 -4.50 -6.35 7.88
N GLU A 133 -3.51 -5.67 7.33
CA GLU A 133 -2.51 -4.91 8.06
C GLU A 133 -2.76 -3.42 7.83
N VAL A 134 -2.79 -2.66 8.92
CA VAL A 134 -2.87 -1.19 8.95
C VAL A 134 -1.72 -0.69 9.80
N ASP A 135 -0.84 0.13 9.24
CA ASP A 135 0.33 0.73 9.92
C ASP A 135 1.19 -0.24 10.75
N GLY A 136 1.32 -1.49 10.29
CA GLY A 136 2.12 -2.54 10.95
C GLY A 136 1.36 -3.38 11.97
N GLU A 137 0.08 -3.11 12.20
CA GLU A 137 -0.81 -3.87 13.09
C GLU A 137 -1.85 -4.67 12.29
N LEU A 138 -2.22 -5.86 12.79
CA LEU A 138 -3.26 -6.67 12.18
C LEU A 138 -4.64 -6.21 12.68
N LEU A 139 -5.47 -5.71 11.77
CA LEU A 139 -6.76 -5.09 12.12
C LEU A 139 -7.93 -6.08 12.11
N GLY A 140 -7.83 -7.16 11.32
CA GLY A 140 -8.91 -8.13 11.14
C GLY A 140 -8.83 -8.84 9.80
N GLU A 141 -9.95 -9.43 9.36
CA GLU A 141 -10.07 -10.17 8.09
C GLU A 141 -11.24 -9.62 7.26
N SER A 142 -11.21 -9.82 5.95
CA SER A 142 -12.30 -9.44 5.04
C SER A 142 -13.62 -10.14 5.41
N PRO A 143 -14.81 -9.52 5.21
CA PRO A 143 -15.04 -8.29 4.45
C PRO A 143 -14.73 -7.01 5.24
N LEU A 144 -14.18 -6.01 4.55
CA LEU A 144 -13.76 -4.74 5.16
C LEU A 144 -14.15 -3.55 4.28
N GLU A 145 -14.40 -2.43 4.95
CA GLU A 145 -14.72 -1.16 4.31
C GLU A 145 -13.80 -0.06 4.83
N PHE A 146 -13.24 0.72 3.91
CA PHE A 146 -12.39 1.86 4.17
C PHE A 146 -13.08 3.12 3.66
N SER A 147 -13.11 4.16 4.48
CA SER A 147 -13.59 5.47 4.09
C SER A 147 -12.62 6.54 4.57
N VAL A 148 -12.56 7.64 3.84
CA VAL A 148 -11.69 8.77 4.16
C VAL A 148 -12.46 9.86 4.90
N LEU A 149 -11.89 10.29 6.02
CA LEU A 149 -12.33 11.50 6.72
C LEU A 149 -11.50 12.68 6.23
N HIS A 150 -12.02 13.39 5.23
CA HIS A 150 -11.32 14.50 4.59
C HIS A 150 -10.96 15.59 5.62
N ARG A 151 -9.66 15.95 5.68
CA ARG A 151 -9.10 16.98 6.57
C ARG A 151 -9.40 16.77 8.06
N ALA A 152 -9.46 15.51 8.51
CA ALA A 152 -9.72 15.18 9.91
C ALA A 152 -8.61 15.62 10.89
N VAL A 153 -7.37 15.77 10.42
CA VAL A 153 -6.21 16.09 11.26
C VAL A 153 -5.48 17.32 10.73
N ARG A 154 -5.03 18.18 11.65
CA ARG A 154 -4.11 19.29 11.35
C ARG A 154 -2.69 18.89 11.73
N ILE A 155 -1.75 19.09 10.82
CA ILE A 155 -0.35 18.69 10.98
C ILE A 155 0.53 19.93 10.95
N VAL A 156 1.52 19.99 11.84
CA VAL A 156 2.57 21.02 11.81
C VAL A 156 3.60 20.63 10.74
N VAL A 157 3.87 21.54 9.82
CA VAL A 157 4.81 21.35 8.72
C VAL A 157 5.87 22.45 8.73
N SER A 158 7.00 22.22 8.04
CA SER A 158 8.01 23.26 7.87
C SER A 158 7.51 24.38 6.95
N GLU A 159 8.04 25.58 7.14
CA GLU A 159 7.75 26.72 6.26
C GLU A 159 8.15 26.43 4.80
N GLU A 160 9.25 25.69 4.60
CA GLU A 160 9.70 25.25 3.27
C GLU A 160 8.65 24.38 2.56
N PHE A 161 7.97 23.50 3.29
CA PHE A 161 6.92 22.64 2.75
C PHE A 161 5.73 23.48 2.23
N LEU A 162 5.27 24.47 3.01
CA LEU A 162 4.17 25.36 2.62
C LEU A 162 4.49 26.15 1.34
N LYS A 163 5.73 26.63 1.21
CA LYS A 163 6.17 27.40 0.05
C LYS A 163 6.26 26.57 -1.24
N ARG A 164 6.57 25.27 -1.13
CA ARG A 164 6.73 24.37 -2.29
C ARG A 164 5.41 24.01 -2.97
N GLU A 165 4.36 23.80 -2.20
CA GLU A 165 3.06 23.29 -2.69
C GLU A 165 2.06 24.41 -3.02
N SER A 166 2.43 25.69 -2.86
CA SER A 166 1.51 26.83 -3.07
C SER A 166 0.22 26.73 -2.25
N TYR A 167 0.25 26.05 -1.10
CA TYR A 167 -0.90 25.99 -0.20
C TYR A 167 -1.26 27.42 0.21
N PRO A 168 -2.54 27.83 0.14
CA PRO A 168 -2.93 29.13 0.66
C PRO A 168 -2.52 29.19 2.13
N LEU A 169 -1.66 30.15 2.47
CA LEU A 169 -1.25 30.41 3.85
C LEU A 169 -2.51 30.67 4.65
N CYS A 170 -2.94 29.66 5.41
CA CYS A 170 -4.05 29.82 6.32
C CYS A 170 -3.59 30.81 7.38
N SER A 171 -4.33 31.90 7.56
CA SER A 171 -4.02 33.02 8.45
C SER A 171 -4.05 32.66 9.95
N CYS A 172 -3.98 31.37 10.30
CA CYS A 172 -3.86 30.94 11.68
C CYS A 172 -2.40 31.03 12.10
N ASN A 173 -2.14 32.04 12.94
CA ASN A 173 -0.92 32.32 13.68
C ASN A 173 0.09 31.16 13.73
N ILE A 174 1.26 31.44 13.15
CA ILE A 174 2.52 30.82 13.53
C ILE A 174 2.65 31.00 15.05
N VAL A 175 2.64 29.88 15.78
CA VAL A 175 2.97 29.84 17.21
C VAL A 175 4.41 29.37 17.33
#